data_AF-A0A7C1FKS8-F1
#
_entry.id   AF-A0A7C1FKS8-F1
#
_cell.length_a   1.000
_cell.length_b   1.000
_cell.length_c   1.000
_cell.angle_alpha   90.00
_cell.angle_beta   90.00
_cell.angle_gamma   90.00
#
_symmetry.space_group_name_H-M   'P 1'
#
loop_
_entity.id
_entity.type
_entity.pdbx_description
1 polymer ?
#
loop_
_entity_poly.entity_id
_entity_poly.type
_entity_poly.pdbx_seq_one_letter_code
_entity_poly.pdbx_strand_id
1 'polypeptide(L)'
;LLLTGSRFPAELLDAGGCFLGVWKLFFRVRRPVPAVLAAVKRELAQQIELVLDHGIRPTHLNGHQYIELIPAIAQLLPQLFDRYRIPVARSAVEPALLGSTVLAGFGPWLWLLGQVKRYYAQRQRSRLAKLGLAFPDVLFGTVHAGRICSTRLVQKYLQACGDAQYVEIVFHPGEQFRAGAVPASGGDQRWRDPLASKRPAEIRLLVSADLVQCVAASGRRLGRLQQLSPSASEPSPLPGQPACQG
;
A
#
# COMPACT_ATOMS: atom_id res chain seq x y z
N LEU A 1 -14.37 -7.17 17.61
CA LEU A 1 -13.50 -8.29 18.01
C LEU A 1 -12.29 -7.75 18.75
N LEU A 2 -12.00 -8.24 19.96
CA LEU A 2 -10.88 -7.76 20.77
C LEU A 2 -9.57 -8.42 20.31
N LEU A 3 -8.60 -7.60 19.93
CA LEU A 3 -7.23 -8.00 19.61
C LEU A 3 -6.44 -8.12 20.94
N THR A 4 -6.63 -9.19 21.71
CA THR A 4 -5.85 -9.42 22.94
C THR A 4 -4.55 -10.18 22.66
N GLY A 5 -3.44 -9.74 23.27
CA GLY A 5 -2.05 -10.14 23.01
C GLY A 5 -1.65 -11.62 23.22
N SER A 6 -2.60 -12.53 23.50
CA SER A 6 -2.36 -13.98 23.53
C SER A 6 -2.54 -14.67 22.16
N ARG A 7 -2.85 -13.91 21.09
CA ARG A 7 -3.23 -14.44 19.77
C ARG A 7 -2.26 -14.17 18.61
N PHE A 8 -1.19 -13.41 18.82
CA PHE A 8 -0.26 -13.01 17.76
C PHE A 8 1.09 -13.73 17.88
N PRO A 9 1.80 -13.99 16.77
CA PRO A 9 3.09 -14.67 16.84
C PRO A 9 4.12 -13.82 17.59
N ALA A 10 4.62 -14.32 18.73
CA ALA A 10 5.52 -13.58 19.60
C ALA A 10 6.80 -13.10 18.88
N GLU A 11 7.22 -13.80 17.83
CA GLU A 11 8.37 -13.46 17.00
C GLU A 11 8.17 -12.16 16.19
N LEU A 12 6.92 -11.70 16.04
CA LEU A 12 6.54 -10.48 15.32
C LEU A 12 6.24 -9.30 16.25
N LEU A 13 6.28 -9.53 17.57
CA LEU A 13 5.99 -8.53 18.59
C LEU A 13 7.28 -7.98 19.20
N ASP A 14 7.20 -6.75 19.73
CA ASP A 14 8.20 -6.22 20.65
C ASP A 14 7.91 -6.64 22.10
N ALA A 15 8.78 -6.22 23.03
CA ALA A 15 8.63 -6.52 24.46
C ALA A 15 7.33 -5.94 25.06
N GLY A 16 6.68 -5.01 24.37
CA GLY A 16 5.39 -4.45 24.73
C GLY A 16 4.20 -5.19 24.12
N GLY A 17 4.41 -6.28 23.39
CA GLY A 17 3.33 -7.02 22.71
C GLY A 17 2.80 -6.31 21.46
N CYS A 18 3.51 -5.30 20.95
CA CYS A 18 3.11 -4.55 19.76
C CYS A 18 3.86 -5.05 18.51
N PHE A 19 3.20 -4.99 17.34
CA PHE A 19 3.87 -5.28 16.09
C PHE A 19 5.08 -4.36 15.84
N LEU A 20 6.13 -4.93 15.28
CA LEU A 20 7.31 -4.17 14.88
C LEU A 20 6.96 -3.13 13.80
N GLY A 21 7.39 -1.88 13.99
CA GLY A 21 7.33 -0.87 12.92
C GLY A 21 8.15 -1.27 11.69
N VAL A 22 7.81 -0.75 10.50
CA VAL A 22 8.35 -1.19 9.20
C VAL A 22 9.87 -1.35 9.16
N TRP A 23 10.63 -0.43 9.77
CA TRP A 23 12.09 -0.50 9.82
C TRP A 23 12.60 -1.67 10.66
N LYS A 24 12.04 -1.87 11.86
CA LYS A 24 12.38 -3.01 12.72
C LYS A 24 12.00 -4.32 12.05
N LEU A 25 10.83 -4.37 11.40
CA LEU A 25 10.39 -5.53 10.64
C LEU A 25 11.35 -5.82 9.48
N PHE A 26 11.73 -4.81 8.69
CA PHE A 26 12.70 -4.96 7.61
C PHE A 26 14.01 -5.57 8.11
N PHE A 27 14.60 -5.04 9.18
CA PHE A 27 15.84 -5.57 9.74
C PHE A 27 15.68 -6.97 10.36
N ARG A 28 14.50 -7.29 10.88
CA ARG A 28 14.18 -8.62 11.42
C ARG A 28 14.13 -9.68 10.33
N VAL A 29 13.52 -9.37 9.18
CA VAL A 29 13.30 -10.37 8.10
C VAL A 29 14.35 -10.30 6.99
N ARG A 30 15.26 -9.32 6.99
CA ARG A 30 16.35 -9.24 5.97
C ARG A 30 17.27 -10.45 5.97
N ARG A 31 17.44 -11.10 7.12
CA ARG A 31 18.11 -12.40 7.28
C ARG A 31 17.01 -13.40 7.59
N PRO A 32 16.46 -14.08 6.57
CA PRO A 32 15.24 -14.84 6.74
C PRO A 32 15.49 -16.02 7.69
N VAL A 33 14.84 -15.99 8.84
CA VAL A 33 14.72 -17.13 9.74
C VAL A 33 13.43 -17.87 9.37
N PRO A 34 13.46 -19.16 9.02
CA PRO A 34 12.27 -19.89 8.55
C PRO A 34 11.06 -19.77 9.49
N ALA A 35 11.29 -19.88 10.81
CA ALA A 35 10.24 -19.73 11.81
C ALA A 35 9.59 -18.33 11.77
N VAL A 36 10.38 -17.27 11.60
CA VAL A 36 9.87 -15.90 11.51
C VAL A 36 9.07 -15.69 10.22
N LEU A 37 9.54 -16.21 9.07
CA LEU A 37 8.77 -16.10 7.82
C LEU A 37 7.47 -16.91 7.87
N ALA A 38 7.49 -18.08 8.50
CA ALA A 38 6.28 -18.85 8.75
C ALA A 38 5.30 -18.08 9.64
N ALA A 39 5.80 -17.42 10.69
CA ALA A 39 4.99 -16.54 11.53
C ALA A 39 4.38 -15.38 10.73
N VAL A 40 5.17 -14.67 9.91
CA VAL A 40 4.65 -13.60 9.03
C VAL A 40 3.56 -14.15 8.09
N LYS A 41 3.81 -15.28 7.43
CA LYS A 41 2.83 -15.87 6.51
C LYS A 41 1.52 -16.23 7.23
N ARG A 42 1.60 -16.83 8.42
CA ARG A 42 0.42 -17.15 9.23
C ARG A 42 -0.34 -15.90 9.65
N GLU A 43 0.37 -14.87 10.09
CA GLU A 43 -0.24 -13.59 10.48
C GLU A 43 -0.97 -12.93 9.30
N LEU A 44 -0.34 -12.84 8.13
CA LEU A 44 -0.98 -12.29 6.93
C LEU A 44 -2.22 -13.09 6.51
N ALA A 45 -2.16 -14.42 6.59
CA ALA A 45 -3.32 -15.29 6.35
C ALA A 45 -4.45 -15.02 7.35
N GLN A 46 -4.14 -14.91 8.64
CA GLN A 46 -5.12 -14.60 9.69
C GLN A 46 -5.78 -13.23 9.50
N GLN A 47 -5.03 -12.22 9.05
CA GLN A 47 -5.62 -10.91 8.75
C GLN A 47 -6.62 -10.97 7.59
N ILE A 48 -6.34 -11.78 6.56
CA ILE A 48 -7.27 -11.99 5.44
C ILE A 48 -8.50 -12.79 5.91
N GLU A 49 -8.28 -13.87 6.66
CA GLU A 49 -9.35 -14.72 7.21
C GLU A 49 -10.25 -13.93 8.16
N LEU A 50 -9.70 -13.07 8.99
CA LEU A 50 -10.47 -12.17 9.85
C LEU A 50 -11.44 -11.31 9.04
N VAL A 51 -11.01 -10.76 7.90
CA VAL A 51 -11.88 -9.95 7.03
C VAL A 51 -12.98 -10.82 6.40
N LEU A 52 -12.62 -12.04 5.95
CA LEU A 52 -13.57 -13.01 5.37
C LEU A 52 -14.62 -13.48 6.38
N ASP A 53 -14.22 -13.75 7.63
CA ASP A 53 -15.10 -14.18 8.72
C ASP A 53 -16.16 -13.12 9.07
N HIS A 54 -15.88 -11.84 8.76
CA HIS A 54 -16.84 -10.74 8.89
C HIS A 54 -17.69 -10.53 7.62
N GLY A 55 -17.68 -11.48 6.69
CA GLY A 55 -18.45 -11.44 5.45
C GLY A 55 -17.92 -10.46 4.41
N ILE A 56 -16.73 -9.88 4.62
CA ILE A 56 -16.11 -8.95 3.67
C ILE A 56 -15.23 -9.76 2.72
N ARG A 57 -15.47 -9.64 1.41
CA ARG A 57 -14.60 -10.24 0.39
C ARG A 57 -13.51 -9.24 0.00
N PRO A 58 -12.22 -9.47 0.32
CA PRO A 58 -11.15 -8.58 -0.08
C PRO A 58 -11.08 -8.50 -1.61
N THR A 59 -11.13 -7.29 -2.14
CA THR A 59 -11.05 -7.06 -3.59
C THR A 59 -9.62 -6.90 -4.08
N HIS A 60 -8.72 -6.50 -3.17
CA HIS A 60 -7.31 -6.28 -3.43
C HIS A 60 -6.51 -6.46 -2.14
N LEU A 61 -5.20 -6.65 -2.27
CA LEU A 61 -4.26 -6.60 -1.14
C LEU A 61 -3.33 -5.38 -1.23
N ASN A 62 -3.07 -4.77 -0.08
CA ASN A 62 -2.01 -3.80 0.15
C ASN A 62 -1.44 -4.03 1.57
N GLY A 63 -0.29 -3.44 1.87
CA GLY A 63 0.29 -3.48 3.21
C GLY A 63 0.45 -2.10 3.82
N HIS A 64 0.17 -2.01 5.12
CA HIS A 64 0.43 -0.79 5.88
C HIS A 64 1.92 -0.43 5.81
N GLN A 65 2.23 0.84 5.62
CA GLN A 65 3.61 1.32 5.43
C GLN A 65 4.39 0.62 4.30
N TYR A 66 3.69 0.01 3.34
CA TYR A 66 4.30 -0.68 2.20
C TYR A 66 5.15 -1.90 2.60
N ILE A 67 4.78 -2.63 3.68
CA ILE A 67 5.51 -3.83 4.12
C ILE A 67 5.58 -4.93 3.05
N GLU A 68 4.63 -4.94 2.11
CA GLU A 68 4.59 -5.83 0.94
C GLU A 68 5.80 -5.64 0.00
N LEU A 69 6.52 -4.52 0.12
CA LEU A 69 7.74 -4.24 -0.63
C LEU A 69 8.98 -4.90 -0.02
N ILE A 70 8.91 -5.30 1.24
CA ILE A 70 10.04 -5.96 1.93
C ILE A 70 10.32 -7.29 1.21
N PRO A 71 11.53 -7.53 0.69
CA PRO A 71 11.79 -8.68 -0.20
C PRO A 71 11.36 -10.03 0.37
N ALA A 72 11.59 -10.27 1.65
CA ALA A 72 11.22 -11.52 2.32
C ALA A 72 9.69 -11.69 2.45
N ILE A 73 8.95 -10.59 2.64
CA ILE A 73 7.47 -10.62 2.70
C ILE A 73 6.90 -10.77 1.30
N ALA A 74 7.44 -10.05 0.31
CA ALA A 74 7.01 -10.10 -1.08
C ALA A 74 7.04 -11.53 -1.67
N GLN A 75 7.93 -12.40 -1.17
CA GLN A 75 8.01 -13.80 -1.59
C GLN A 75 6.87 -14.68 -1.04
N LEU A 76 6.20 -14.24 0.03
CA LEU A 76 5.10 -14.97 0.66
C LEU A 76 3.75 -14.67 0.00
N LEU A 77 3.61 -13.50 -0.62
CA LEU A 77 2.36 -13.01 -1.21
C LEU A 77 1.74 -13.90 -2.30
N PRO A 78 2.50 -14.54 -3.23
CA PRO A 78 1.92 -15.38 -4.27
C PRO A 78 0.97 -16.45 -3.73
N GLN A 79 1.37 -17.10 -2.62
CA GLN A 79 0.59 -18.16 -1.99
C GLN A 79 -0.67 -17.64 -1.32
N LEU A 80 -0.67 -16.38 -0.87
CA LEU A 80 -1.86 -15.74 -0.29
C LEU A 80 -2.84 -15.34 -1.40
N PHE A 81 -2.36 -14.74 -2.49
CA PHE A 81 -3.18 -14.39 -3.63
C PHE A 81 -3.90 -15.60 -4.23
N ASP A 82 -3.16 -16.71 -4.41
CA ASP A 82 -3.71 -17.97 -4.91
C ASP A 82 -4.73 -18.58 -3.93
N ARG A 83 -4.33 -18.76 -2.65
CA ARG A 83 -5.19 -19.37 -1.62
C ARG A 83 -6.52 -18.65 -1.45
N TYR A 84 -6.52 -17.32 -1.43
CA TYR A 84 -7.72 -16.52 -1.18
C TYR A 84 -8.37 -15.98 -2.45
N ARG A 85 -7.85 -16.32 -3.63
CA ARG A 85 -8.35 -15.90 -4.96
C ARG A 85 -8.56 -14.38 -5.05
N ILE A 86 -7.58 -13.61 -4.62
CA ILE A 86 -7.63 -12.15 -4.66
C ILE A 86 -6.89 -11.68 -5.94
N PRO A 87 -7.57 -11.11 -6.94
CA PRO A 87 -6.96 -10.90 -8.26
C PRO A 87 -6.18 -9.58 -8.36
N VAL A 88 -6.30 -8.68 -7.39
CA VAL A 88 -5.75 -7.33 -7.45
C VAL A 88 -4.74 -7.09 -6.33
N ALA A 89 -3.63 -6.44 -6.66
CA ALA A 89 -2.62 -5.98 -5.72
C ALA A 89 -2.37 -4.48 -5.91
N ARG A 90 -1.99 -3.78 -4.83
CA ARG A 90 -1.43 -2.44 -4.97
C ARG A 90 -0.01 -2.51 -5.52
N SER A 91 0.31 -1.63 -6.48
CA SER A 91 1.68 -1.37 -6.95
C SER A 91 2.10 0.03 -6.52
N ALA A 92 3.04 0.13 -5.57
CA ALA A 92 3.50 1.40 -5.00
C ALA A 92 4.55 2.14 -5.87
N VAL A 93 4.43 2.04 -7.19
CA VAL A 93 5.34 2.72 -8.13
C VAL A 93 4.88 4.17 -8.30
N GLU A 94 5.59 5.09 -7.65
CA GLU A 94 5.30 6.53 -7.72
C GLU A 94 6.23 7.25 -8.72
N PRO A 95 5.68 7.86 -9.79
CA PRO A 95 6.45 8.65 -10.74
C PRO A 95 6.69 10.08 -10.21
N ALA A 96 7.50 10.86 -10.94
CA ALA A 96 7.72 12.29 -10.71
C ALA A 96 8.08 12.70 -9.26
N LEU A 97 8.76 11.81 -8.51
CA LEU A 97 9.10 12.02 -7.11
C LEU A 97 9.84 13.34 -6.86
N LEU A 98 10.74 13.76 -7.77
CA LEU A 98 11.44 15.04 -7.64
C LEU A 98 10.46 16.23 -7.61
N GLY A 99 9.49 16.22 -8.52
CA GLY A 99 8.46 17.26 -8.66
C GLY A 99 7.48 17.27 -7.49
N SER A 100 7.07 16.09 -7.02
CA SER A 100 6.13 15.97 -5.91
C SER A 100 6.77 16.15 -4.54
N THR A 101 8.10 16.08 -4.41
CA THR A 101 8.80 16.27 -3.12
C THR A 101 9.61 17.56 -3.09
N VAL A 102 10.79 17.58 -3.69
CA VAL A 102 11.74 18.71 -3.65
C VAL A 102 11.10 19.97 -4.23
N LEU A 103 10.58 19.91 -5.46
CA LEU A 103 9.96 21.07 -6.12
C LEU A 103 8.61 21.47 -5.50
N ALA A 104 8.05 20.65 -4.63
CA ALA A 104 6.85 20.95 -3.86
C ALA A 104 7.17 21.40 -2.42
N GLY A 105 8.45 21.59 -2.07
CA GLY A 105 8.87 22.12 -0.77
C GLY A 105 8.95 21.10 0.37
N PHE A 106 8.86 19.79 0.08
CA PHE A 106 8.94 18.73 1.09
C PHE A 106 10.38 18.30 1.44
N GLY A 107 11.37 18.77 0.69
CA GLY A 107 12.80 18.55 0.94
C GLY A 107 13.38 17.25 0.35
N PRO A 108 14.72 17.15 0.27
CA PRO A 108 15.44 16.07 -0.42
C PRO A 108 15.38 14.71 0.30
N TRP A 109 15.12 14.68 1.61
CA TRP A 109 15.02 13.43 2.36
C TRP A 109 13.83 12.57 1.92
N LEU A 110 12.66 13.20 1.71
CA LEU A 110 11.47 12.50 1.22
C LEU A 110 11.68 11.96 -0.21
N TRP A 111 12.42 12.70 -1.03
CA TRP A 111 12.82 12.24 -2.35
C TRP A 111 13.66 10.97 -2.28
N LEU A 112 14.73 10.96 -1.48
CA LEU A 112 15.61 9.80 -1.32
C LEU A 112 14.85 8.55 -0.83
N LEU A 113 13.99 8.73 0.18
CA LEU A 113 13.14 7.64 0.68
C LEU A 113 12.17 7.14 -0.41
N GLY A 114 11.61 8.05 -1.20
CA GLY A 114 10.77 7.74 -2.35
C GLY A 114 11.52 6.92 -3.40
N GLN A 115 12.79 7.25 -3.68
CA GLN A 115 13.61 6.52 -4.65
C GLN A 115 13.87 5.07 -4.21
N VAL A 116 14.21 4.86 -2.92
CA VAL A 116 14.38 3.51 -2.35
C VAL A 116 13.07 2.72 -2.44
N LYS A 117 11.94 3.34 -2.09
CA LYS A 117 10.62 2.71 -2.18
C LYS A 117 10.28 2.34 -3.62
N ARG A 118 10.52 3.25 -4.57
CA ARG A 118 10.26 3.04 -6.00
C ARG A 118 11.05 1.84 -6.55
N TYR A 119 12.30 1.67 -6.14
CA TYR A 119 13.11 0.51 -6.51
C TYR A 119 12.45 -0.82 -6.08
N TYR A 120 12.06 -0.94 -4.81
CA TYR A 120 11.39 -2.15 -4.33
C TYR A 120 9.99 -2.34 -4.95
N ALA A 121 9.26 -1.25 -5.19
CA ALA A 121 7.96 -1.27 -5.86
C ALA A 121 8.05 -1.75 -7.30
N GLN A 122 9.06 -1.33 -8.07
CA GLN A 122 9.30 -1.84 -9.43
C GLN A 122 9.56 -3.35 -9.43
N ARG A 123 10.39 -3.83 -8.50
CA ARG A 123 10.65 -5.27 -8.36
C ARG A 123 9.40 -6.04 -7.96
N GLN A 124 8.57 -5.49 -7.08
CA GLN A 124 7.29 -6.08 -6.72
C GLN A 124 6.34 -6.11 -7.92
N ARG A 125 6.21 -5.02 -8.67
CA ARG A 125 5.39 -4.94 -9.88
C ARG A 125 5.74 -6.04 -10.88
N SER A 126 7.03 -6.28 -11.15
CA SER A 126 7.47 -7.38 -12.02
C SER A 126 7.05 -8.76 -11.50
N ARG A 127 6.95 -8.95 -10.17
CA ARG A 127 6.44 -10.20 -9.60
C ARG A 127 4.93 -10.31 -9.76
N LEU A 128 4.19 -9.24 -9.48
CA LEU A 128 2.73 -9.20 -9.62
C LEU A 128 2.31 -9.50 -11.06
N ALA A 129 3.03 -8.94 -12.05
CA ALA A 129 2.79 -9.21 -13.47
C ALA A 129 3.00 -10.70 -13.81
N LYS A 130 4.06 -11.33 -13.30
CA LYS A 130 4.32 -12.77 -13.50
C LYS A 130 3.26 -13.66 -12.86
N LEU A 131 2.54 -13.17 -11.85
CA LEU A 131 1.44 -13.88 -11.21
C LEU A 131 0.09 -13.63 -11.91
N GLY A 132 0.05 -12.83 -12.97
CA GLY A 132 -1.19 -12.46 -13.66
C GLY A 132 -2.12 -11.59 -12.79
N LEU A 133 -1.59 -10.90 -11.78
CA LEU A 133 -2.38 -10.03 -10.91
C LEU A 133 -2.58 -8.66 -11.54
N ALA A 134 -3.75 -8.07 -11.35
CA ALA A 134 -4.02 -6.71 -11.75
C ALA A 134 -3.49 -5.71 -10.70
N PHE A 135 -3.02 -4.56 -11.13
CA PHE A 135 -2.53 -3.48 -10.25
C PHE A 135 -2.58 -2.14 -11.00
N PRO A 136 -2.70 -1.00 -10.29
CA PRO A 136 -2.73 0.32 -10.94
C PRO A 136 -1.40 0.63 -11.63
N ASP A 137 -1.48 1.41 -12.71
CA ASP A 137 -0.31 1.81 -13.50
C ASP A 137 0.63 2.69 -12.70
N VAL A 138 0.08 3.62 -11.93
CA VAL A 138 0.84 4.52 -11.05
C VAL A 138 0.11 4.73 -9.74
N LEU A 139 0.90 4.98 -8.69
CA LEU A 139 0.38 5.31 -7.38
C LEU A 139 1.03 6.59 -6.84
N PHE A 140 0.23 7.51 -6.33
CA PHE A 140 0.70 8.73 -5.68
C PHE A 140 0.40 8.74 -4.19
N GLY A 141 1.22 9.49 -3.45
CA GLY A 141 1.04 9.67 -2.01
C GLY A 141 1.84 8.70 -1.15
N THR A 142 2.83 8.00 -1.71
CA THR A 142 3.65 7.07 -0.91
C THR A 142 4.52 7.78 0.11
N VAL A 143 4.88 9.04 -0.14
CA VAL A 143 5.73 9.87 0.74
C VAL A 143 4.97 11.05 1.36
N HIS A 144 3.70 11.23 1.01
CA HIS A 144 2.85 12.37 1.43
C HIS A 144 1.78 11.99 2.44
N ALA A 145 1.98 10.93 3.24
CA ALA A 145 0.99 10.47 4.21
C ALA A 145 0.54 11.60 5.17
N GLY A 146 -0.76 11.87 5.20
CA GLY A 146 -1.37 12.96 5.97
C GLY A 146 -1.06 14.37 5.43
N ARG A 147 -0.58 14.52 4.20
CA ARG A 147 -0.17 15.82 3.65
C ARG A 147 -0.87 16.16 2.33
N ILE A 148 -1.79 15.33 1.85
CA ILE A 148 -2.55 15.60 0.63
C ILE A 148 -3.78 16.43 0.99
N CYS A 149 -3.55 17.73 1.25
CA CYS A 149 -4.56 18.64 1.79
C CYS A 149 -4.95 19.76 0.81
N SER A 150 -4.49 19.70 -0.44
CA SER A 150 -4.74 20.71 -1.48
C SER A 150 -4.96 20.07 -2.84
N THR A 151 -5.93 20.60 -3.59
CA THR A 151 -6.18 20.24 -4.99
C THR A 151 -4.97 20.51 -5.88
N ARG A 152 -4.13 21.51 -5.57
CA ARG A 152 -2.90 21.80 -6.32
C ARG A 152 -1.94 20.61 -6.35
N LEU A 153 -1.83 19.87 -5.25
CA LEU A 153 -0.98 18.68 -5.20
C LEU A 153 -1.61 17.52 -6.00
N VAL A 154 -2.92 17.36 -5.90
CA VAL A 154 -3.66 16.37 -6.71
C VAL A 154 -3.53 16.68 -8.20
N GLN A 155 -3.68 17.94 -8.63
CA GLN A 155 -3.45 18.37 -10.01
C GLN A 155 -2.04 17.99 -10.49
N LYS A 156 -1.01 18.22 -9.67
CA LYS A 156 0.36 17.79 -10.01
C LYS A 156 0.47 16.28 -10.19
N TYR A 157 -0.18 15.48 -9.36
CA TYR A 157 -0.21 14.02 -9.54
C TYR A 157 -0.91 13.62 -10.84
N LEU A 158 -2.06 14.22 -11.14
CA LEU A 158 -2.82 13.95 -12.36
C LEU A 158 -2.12 14.45 -13.63
N GLN A 159 -1.25 15.46 -13.55
CA GLN A 159 -0.37 15.86 -14.65
C GLN A 159 0.82 14.90 -14.80
N ALA A 160 1.34 14.40 -13.68
CA ALA A 160 2.52 13.53 -13.65
C ALA A 160 2.24 12.06 -14.01
N CYS A 161 0.98 11.65 -14.11
CA CYS A 161 0.62 10.26 -14.40
C CYS A 161 0.80 9.87 -15.88
N GLY A 162 0.98 10.83 -16.80
CA GLY A 162 1.06 10.56 -18.24
C GLY A 162 -0.14 9.77 -18.76
N ASP A 163 0.12 8.80 -19.63
CA ASP A 163 -0.89 7.95 -20.29
C ASP A 163 -1.40 6.79 -19.40
N ALA A 164 -1.11 6.82 -18.09
CA ALA A 164 -1.59 5.81 -17.14
C ALA A 164 -3.12 5.69 -17.19
N GLN A 165 -3.62 4.48 -17.45
CA GLN A 165 -5.05 4.19 -17.45
C GLN A 165 -5.59 4.17 -16.02
N TYR A 166 -4.91 3.45 -15.12
CA TYR A 166 -5.29 3.32 -13.72
C TYR A 166 -4.34 4.08 -12.81
N VAL A 167 -4.86 5.14 -12.17
CA VAL A 167 -4.12 5.98 -11.22
C VAL A 167 -4.70 5.78 -9.83
N GLU A 168 -3.87 5.36 -8.88
CA GLU A 168 -4.23 5.31 -7.46
C GLU A 168 -3.64 6.53 -6.72
N ILE A 169 -4.44 7.23 -5.91
CA ILE A 169 -3.95 8.29 -5.01
C ILE A 169 -4.31 7.90 -3.58
N VAL A 170 -3.31 7.75 -2.71
CA VAL A 170 -3.50 7.25 -1.35
C VAL A 170 -3.69 8.39 -0.36
N PHE A 171 -4.87 8.46 0.21
CA PHE A 171 -5.23 9.35 1.31
C PHE A 171 -5.28 8.60 2.65
N HIS A 172 -5.24 9.35 3.74
CA HIS A 172 -5.31 8.93 5.13
C HIS A 172 -6.39 9.75 5.88
N PRO A 173 -7.65 9.79 5.39
CA PRO A 173 -8.71 10.50 6.09
C PRO A 173 -8.99 9.88 7.45
N GLY A 174 -9.57 10.67 8.34
CA GLY A 174 -9.94 10.27 9.69
C GLY A 174 -10.32 11.49 10.51
N GLU A 175 -11.41 11.36 11.25
CA GLU A 175 -11.77 12.34 12.26
C GLU A 175 -10.79 12.26 13.43
N GLN A 176 -10.63 13.35 14.16
CA GLN A 176 -9.95 13.26 15.45
C GLN A 176 -10.82 12.42 16.38
N PHE A 177 -10.21 11.44 17.04
CA PHE A 177 -10.90 10.75 18.13
C PHE A 177 -11.38 11.78 19.14
N ARG A 178 -12.68 11.77 19.47
CA ARG A 178 -13.19 12.58 20.58
C ARG A 178 -12.42 12.18 21.84
N ALA A 179 -11.99 13.16 22.63
CA ALA A 179 -11.35 12.90 23.92
C ALA A 179 -12.26 11.96 24.75
N GLY A 180 -11.72 10.82 25.19
CA GLY A 180 -12.46 9.81 25.95
C GLY A 180 -13.25 8.77 25.13
N ALA A 181 -13.27 8.84 23.79
CA ALA A 181 -14.04 7.93 22.93
C ALA A 181 -13.28 6.66 22.50
N VAL A 182 -12.05 6.45 22.97
CA VAL A 182 -11.38 5.16 22.84
C VAL A 182 -11.85 4.30 24.01
N PRO A 183 -12.74 3.31 23.83
CA PRO A 183 -13.11 2.41 24.92
C PRO A 183 -11.84 1.76 25.47
N ALA A 184 -11.74 1.71 26.81
CA ALA A 184 -10.68 1.06 27.57
C ALA A 184 -10.66 -0.48 27.43
N SER A 185 -11.09 -1.00 26.28
CA SER A 185 -11.21 -2.41 26.01
C SER A 185 -9.87 -2.96 25.53
N GLY A 186 -9.06 -3.41 26.49
CA GLY A 186 -7.89 -4.24 26.26
C GLY A 186 -6.54 -3.53 26.44
N GLY A 187 -6.26 -3.06 27.65
CA GLY A 187 -4.92 -3.12 28.24
C GLY A 187 -3.75 -2.35 27.62
N ASP A 188 -3.88 -1.61 26.51
CA ASP A 188 -2.74 -0.82 26.03
C ASP A 188 -3.13 0.51 25.36
N GLN A 189 -2.87 1.61 26.08
CA GLN A 189 -2.93 3.00 25.61
C GLN A 189 -1.81 3.33 24.59
N ARG A 190 -1.28 2.33 23.87
CA ARG A 190 0.05 2.38 23.25
C ARG A 190 0.04 2.81 21.80
N TRP A 191 -1.05 2.54 21.06
CA TRP A 191 -1.15 3.00 19.68
C TRP A 191 -1.51 4.49 19.65
N ARG A 192 -0.51 5.32 19.33
CA ARG A 192 -0.68 6.74 19.02
C ARG A 192 -0.71 6.89 17.52
N ASP A 193 -1.82 7.40 16.98
CA ASP A 193 -1.93 7.70 15.56
C ASP A 193 -0.98 8.87 15.19
N PRO A 194 0.12 8.61 14.45
CA PRO A 194 1.08 9.67 14.11
C PRO A 194 0.52 10.69 13.12
N LEU A 195 -0.65 10.42 12.54
CA LEU A 195 -1.31 11.30 11.57
C LEU A 195 -2.53 12.02 12.17
N ALA A 196 -2.88 11.82 13.44
CA ALA A 196 -4.15 12.31 14.02
C ALA A 196 -4.43 13.81 13.74
N SER A 197 -3.43 14.67 13.88
CA SER A 197 -3.58 16.12 13.62
C SER A 197 -3.72 16.48 12.14
N LYS A 198 -3.36 15.57 11.25
CA LYS A 198 -3.29 15.76 9.79
C LYS A 198 -4.51 15.21 9.06
N ARG A 199 -5.07 14.09 9.52
CA ARG A 199 -6.19 13.40 8.87
C ARG A 199 -7.43 14.28 8.59
N PRO A 200 -7.83 15.24 9.46
CA PRO A 200 -8.99 16.08 9.19
C PRO A 200 -8.83 16.98 7.96
N ALA A 201 -7.60 17.38 7.64
CA ALA A 201 -7.35 18.20 6.46
C ALA A 201 -7.57 17.42 5.16
N GLU A 202 -7.23 16.12 5.15
CA GLU A 202 -7.52 15.27 4.00
C GLU A 202 -9.02 14.97 3.87
N ILE A 203 -9.76 14.85 4.99
CA ILE A 203 -11.24 14.78 4.95
C ILE A 203 -11.80 16.02 4.24
N ARG A 204 -11.39 17.23 4.66
CA ARG A 204 -11.88 18.48 4.05
C ARG A 204 -11.63 18.53 2.55
N LEU A 205 -10.50 18.02 2.09
CA LEU A 205 -10.21 17.93 0.66
C LEU A 205 -11.08 16.88 -0.04
N LEU A 206 -11.25 15.69 0.55
CA LEU A 206 -12.00 14.59 -0.08
C LEU A 206 -13.49 14.89 -0.26
N VAL A 207 -14.05 15.77 0.57
CA VAL A 207 -15.45 16.20 0.47
C VAL A 207 -15.61 17.56 -0.23
N SER A 208 -14.53 18.17 -0.75
CA SER A 208 -14.63 19.49 -1.38
C SER A 208 -15.12 19.40 -2.83
N ALA A 209 -15.90 20.41 -3.24
CA ALA A 209 -16.29 20.60 -4.63
C ALA A 209 -15.04 20.81 -5.53
N ASP A 210 -14.02 21.47 -5.01
CA ASP A 210 -12.76 21.73 -5.73
C ASP A 210 -12.07 20.44 -6.15
N LEU A 211 -12.08 19.40 -5.31
CA LEU A 211 -11.47 18.11 -5.67
C LEU A 211 -12.28 17.44 -6.78
N VAL A 212 -13.61 17.50 -6.71
CA VAL A 212 -14.49 16.97 -7.77
C VAL A 212 -14.21 17.67 -9.10
N GLN A 213 -14.13 19.00 -9.10
CA GLN A 213 -13.78 19.78 -10.29
C GLN A 213 -12.37 19.47 -10.80
N CYS A 214 -11.40 19.33 -9.91
CA CYS A 214 -10.02 18.94 -10.23
C CYS A 214 -9.97 17.58 -10.95
N VAL A 215 -10.69 16.57 -10.46
CA VAL A 215 -10.73 15.25 -11.10
C VAL A 215 -11.45 15.34 -12.45
N ALA A 216 -12.58 16.04 -12.53
CA ALA A 216 -13.32 16.21 -13.78
C ALA A 216 -12.49 16.93 -14.86
N ALA A 217 -11.77 18.00 -14.50
CA ALA A 217 -10.90 18.75 -15.41
C ALA A 217 -9.72 17.92 -15.95
N SER A 218 -9.32 16.86 -15.24
CA SER A 218 -8.30 15.93 -15.73
C SER A 218 -8.82 14.91 -16.76
N GLY A 219 -10.12 14.92 -17.06
CA GLY A 219 -10.78 13.93 -17.92
C GLY A 219 -10.90 12.53 -17.29
N ARG A 220 -10.55 12.38 -16.01
CA ARG A 220 -10.57 11.10 -15.30
C ARG A 220 -11.89 10.88 -14.58
N ARG A 221 -12.20 9.60 -14.35
CA ARG A 221 -13.36 9.16 -13.55
C ARG A 221 -12.87 8.36 -12.35
N LEU A 222 -13.59 8.45 -11.25
CA LEU A 222 -13.34 7.62 -10.08
C LEU A 222 -13.76 6.18 -10.38
N GLY A 223 -12.94 5.23 -9.93
CA GLY A 223 -13.17 3.79 -10.09
C GLY A 223 -12.83 3.02 -8.82
N ARG A 224 -13.02 1.71 -8.87
CA ARG A 224 -12.68 0.79 -7.78
C ARG A 224 -11.57 -0.15 -8.22
N LEU A 225 -10.67 -0.50 -7.30
CA LEU A 225 -9.56 -1.39 -7.63
C LEU A 225 -10.02 -2.76 -8.17
N GLN A 226 -11.18 -3.25 -7.73
CA GLN A 226 -11.76 -4.52 -8.21
C GLN A 226 -12.11 -4.54 -9.70
N GLN A 227 -12.17 -3.37 -10.34
CA GLN A 227 -12.51 -3.23 -11.77
C GLN A 227 -11.27 -3.38 -12.66
N LEU A 228 -10.07 -3.41 -12.07
CA LEU A 228 -8.85 -3.64 -12.83
C LEU A 228 -8.86 -5.06 -13.35
N SER A 229 -8.57 -5.19 -14.64
CA SER A 229 -8.27 -6.47 -15.27
C SER A 229 -6.75 -6.65 -15.32
N PRO A 230 -6.23 -7.88 -15.23
CA PRO A 230 -4.82 -8.14 -15.52
C PRO A 230 -4.49 -7.53 -16.87
N SER A 231 -3.41 -6.73 -16.92
CA SER A 231 -2.93 -6.22 -18.19
C SER A 231 -2.59 -7.41 -19.08
N ALA A 232 -3.15 -7.46 -20.30
CA ALA A 232 -2.75 -8.41 -21.32
C ALA A 232 -1.35 -8.03 -21.82
N SER A 233 -0.34 -8.12 -20.96
CA SER A 233 1.05 -8.11 -21.41
C SER A 233 1.33 -9.52 -21.93
N GLU A 234 1.51 -9.65 -23.24
CA GLU A 234 2.04 -10.87 -23.85
C GLU A 234 3.27 -11.33 -23.05
N PRO A 235 3.40 -12.64 -22.76
CA PRO A 235 4.59 -13.16 -22.12
C PRO A 235 5.79 -12.78 -22.99
N SER A 236 6.68 -11.95 -22.45
CA SER A 236 7.97 -11.67 -23.08
C SER A 236 8.66 -13.01 -23.35
N PRO A 237 9.07 -13.31 -24.61
CA PRO A 237 9.64 -14.60 -24.95
C PRO A 237 10.88 -14.82 -24.07
N LEU A 238 10.95 -16.01 -23.48
CA LEU A 238 12.12 -16.44 -22.71
C LEU A 238 13.37 -16.26 -23.59
N PRO A 239 14.46 -15.66 -23.07
CA PRO A 239 15.70 -15.57 -23.84
C PRO A 239 16.20 -16.99 -24.14
N GLY A 240 16.13 -17.40 -25.41
CA GLY A 240 16.68 -18.67 -25.88
C GLY A 240 15.80 -19.56 -26.76
N GLN A 241 14.60 -19.15 -27.17
CA GLN A 241 13.85 -19.91 -28.19
C GLN A 241 14.05 -19.27 -29.59
N PRO A 242 14.62 -20.00 -30.57
CA PRO A 242 14.67 -19.52 -31.93
C PRO A 242 13.25 -19.47 -32.50
N ALA A 243 12.93 -18.37 -33.19
CA ALA A 243 11.65 -18.21 -33.88
C ALA A 243 11.52 -19.32 -34.94
N CYS A 244 10.56 -20.22 -34.77
CA CYS A 244 10.10 -21.07 -35.86
C CYS A 244 9.43 -20.16 -36.89
N GLN A 245 10.09 -20.00 -38.04
CA GLN A 245 9.47 -19.44 -39.24
C GLN A 245 8.59 -20.53 -39.86
N GLY A 246 7.32 -20.22 -40.04
CA GLY A 246 6.33 -20.98 -40.80
C GLY A 246 5.37 -19.99 -41.43
#